data_AF-A0A947QD00-F1
#
_entry.id   AF-A0A947QD00-F1
#
_cell.length_a   1.000
_cell.length_b   1.000
_cell.length_c   1.000
_cell.angle_alpha   90.00
_cell.angle_beta   90.00
_cell.angle_gamma   90.00
#
_symmetry.space_group_name_H-M   'P 1'
#
loop_
_entity.id
_entity.type
_entity.pdbx_description
1 polymer ?
#
loop_
_entity_poly.entity_id
_entity_poly.type
_entity_poly.pdbx_seq_one_letter_code
_entity_poly.pdbx_strand_id
1 'polypeptide(L)'
;MCPDRELLSAWADGEVPSPWRETIDRHVAACESCARAAASIGAARELCARDASVIDASAAAAKARVEERLGFALARASTRPRPFLSRRFAVPLPAAAAAALAIAALGLALADSGRRNAELRMAMRRAYEATPVAASGMGIESVIDYISKQNAAININITLPAEAFGGQAGEPLIVREADYVPGSRR
;
A
#
# COMPACT_ATOMS: atom_id res chain seq x y z
N MET A 1 -43.36 -9.08 -12.71
CA MET A 1 -42.37 -8.40 -11.87
C MET A 1 -40.99 -8.76 -12.41
N CYS A 2 -40.11 -7.78 -12.59
CA CYS A 2 -38.76 -8.05 -13.10
C CYS A 2 -37.85 -8.56 -11.96
N PRO A 3 -36.92 -9.48 -12.22
CA PRO A 3 -35.90 -9.86 -11.24
C PRO A 3 -35.01 -8.65 -10.92
N ASP A 4 -34.49 -8.63 -9.69
CA ASP A 4 -33.50 -7.63 -9.30
C ASP A 4 -32.19 -7.82 -10.08
N ARG A 5 -31.39 -6.76 -10.18
CA ARG A 5 -30.13 -6.72 -10.92
C ARG A 5 -29.14 -7.77 -10.40
N GLU A 6 -29.08 -7.99 -9.09
CA GLU A 6 -28.22 -8.99 -8.46
C GLU A 6 -28.61 -10.42 -8.88
N LEU A 7 -29.92 -10.70 -8.92
CA LEU A 7 -30.41 -12.00 -9.37
C LEU A 7 -30.15 -12.22 -10.86
N LEU A 8 -30.24 -11.15 -11.68
CA LEU A 8 -29.92 -11.21 -13.11
C LEU A 8 -28.42 -11.41 -13.36
N SER A 9 -27.53 -10.83 -12.55
CA SER A 9 -26.09 -11.10 -12.64
C SER A 9 -25.75 -12.53 -12.23
N ALA A 10 -26.29 -13.01 -11.10
CA ALA A 10 -26.08 -14.39 -10.65
C ALA A 10 -26.57 -15.42 -11.68
N TRP A 11 -27.69 -15.12 -12.37
CA TRP A 11 -28.17 -15.94 -13.48
C TRP A 11 -27.21 -15.92 -14.67
N ALA A 12 -26.69 -14.75 -15.06
CA ALA A 12 -25.74 -14.61 -16.16
C ALA A 12 -24.40 -15.33 -15.91
N ASP A 13 -24.01 -15.46 -14.64
CA ASP A 13 -22.84 -16.21 -14.20
C ASP A 13 -23.11 -17.72 -14.00
N GLY A 14 -24.37 -18.16 -14.11
CA GLY A 14 -24.77 -19.56 -13.99
C GLY A 14 -24.92 -20.06 -12.54
N GLU A 15 -24.90 -19.16 -11.57
CA GLU A 15 -24.97 -19.45 -10.13
C GLU A 15 -26.39 -19.73 -9.65
N VAL A 16 -27.41 -19.40 -10.46
CA VAL A 16 -28.82 -19.66 -10.10
C VAL A 16 -29.16 -21.15 -10.34
N PRO A 17 -29.62 -21.88 -9.29
CA PRO A 17 -30.02 -23.27 -9.42
C PRO A 17 -31.43 -23.43 -10.02
N SER A 18 -31.71 -24.62 -10.56
CA SER A 18 -33.08 -25.03 -10.92
C SER A 18 -33.96 -25.10 -9.66
N PRO A 19 -35.26 -24.75 -9.73
CA PRO A 19 -36.06 -24.42 -10.92
C PRO A 19 -36.08 -22.92 -11.29
N TRP A 20 -35.32 -22.11 -10.56
CA TRP A 20 -35.36 -20.64 -10.69
C TRP A 20 -34.70 -20.17 -11.98
N ARG A 21 -33.65 -20.87 -12.41
CA ARG A 21 -32.98 -20.62 -13.69
C ARG A 21 -33.96 -20.64 -14.85
N GLU A 22 -34.76 -21.68 -14.97
CA GLU A 22 -35.73 -21.87 -16.06
C GLU A 22 -36.83 -20.82 -16.02
N THR A 23 -37.17 -20.33 -14.82
CA THR A 23 -38.13 -19.25 -14.62
C THR A 23 -37.58 -17.92 -15.11
N ILE A 24 -36.30 -17.63 -14.81
CA ILE A 24 -35.60 -16.43 -15.27
C ILE A 24 -35.37 -16.49 -16.77
N ASP A 25 -34.99 -17.64 -17.34
CA ASP A 25 -34.84 -17.82 -18.79
C ASP A 25 -36.12 -17.44 -19.53
N ARG A 26 -37.26 -17.95 -19.07
CA ARG A 26 -38.57 -17.63 -19.65
C ARG A 26 -38.91 -16.15 -19.50
N HIS A 27 -38.55 -15.53 -18.37
CA HIS A 27 -38.77 -14.11 -18.14
C HIS A 27 -37.91 -13.23 -19.04
N VAL A 28 -36.61 -13.50 -19.16
CA VAL A 28 -35.68 -12.79 -20.02
C VAL A 28 -36.09 -12.90 -21.48
N ALA A 29 -36.61 -14.06 -21.91
CA ALA A 29 -37.14 -14.24 -23.26
C ALA A 29 -38.42 -13.42 -23.54
N ALA A 30 -39.24 -13.15 -22.52
CA ALA A 30 -40.52 -12.45 -22.66
C ALA A 30 -40.44 -10.94 -22.36
N CYS A 31 -39.39 -10.48 -21.68
CA CYS A 31 -39.25 -9.11 -21.18
C CYS A 31 -38.08 -8.38 -21.81
N GLU A 32 -38.35 -7.38 -22.66
CA GLU A 32 -37.32 -6.66 -23.42
C GLU A 32 -36.31 -5.91 -22.53
N SER A 33 -36.76 -5.34 -21.40
CA SER A 33 -35.87 -4.64 -20.48
C SER A 33 -34.86 -5.59 -19.83
N CYS A 34 -35.30 -6.77 -19.41
CA CYS A 34 -34.44 -7.80 -18.86
C CYS A 34 -33.52 -8.42 -19.92
N ALA A 35 -33.99 -8.58 -21.16
CA ALA A 35 -33.17 -9.01 -22.29
C ALA A 35 -32.02 -8.01 -22.57
N ARG A 36 -32.32 -6.71 -22.60
CA ARG A 36 -31.30 -5.66 -22.76
C ARG A 36 -30.30 -5.64 -21.60
N ALA A 37 -30.79 -5.78 -20.36
CA ALA A 37 -29.92 -5.86 -19.19
C ALA A 37 -28.99 -7.08 -19.24
N ALA A 38 -29.51 -8.27 -19.57
CA ALA A 38 -28.73 -9.48 -19.77
C ALA A 38 -27.67 -9.34 -20.88
N ALA A 39 -28.04 -8.73 -22.02
CA ALA A 39 -27.12 -8.46 -23.11
C ALA A 39 -25.98 -7.52 -22.69
N SER A 40 -26.27 -6.51 -21.86
CA SER A 40 -25.23 -5.59 -21.35
C SER A 40 -24.22 -6.29 -20.44
N ILE A 41 -24.69 -7.24 -19.61
CA ILE A 41 -23.82 -8.06 -18.76
C ILE A 41 -22.94 -8.97 -19.64
N GLY A 42 -23.52 -9.58 -20.67
CA GLY A 42 -22.79 -10.40 -21.65
C GLY A 42 -21.69 -9.61 -22.38
N ALA A 43 -21.99 -8.38 -22.82
CA ALA A 43 -21.01 -7.52 -23.49
C ALA A 43 -19.84 -7.12 -22.55
N ALA A 44 -20.13 -6.80 -21.29
CA ALA A 44 -19.10 -6.51 -20.30
C ALA A 44 -18.20 -7.73 -20.04
N ARG A 45 -18.80 -8.93 -19.93
CA ARG A 45 -18.07 -10.19 -19.78
C ARG A 45 -17.13 -10.45 -20.97
N GLU A 46 -17.59 -10.20 -22.19
CA GLU A 46 -16.76 -10.38 -23.39
C GLU A 46 -15.57 -9.41 -23.41
N LEU A 47 -15.79 -8.15 -23.03
CA LEU A 47 -14.72 -7.16 -22.93
C LEU A 47 -13.66 -7.59 -21.91
N CYS A 48 -14.09 -8.00 -20.71
CA CYS A 48 -13.19 -8.50 -19.68
C CYS A 48 -12.43 -9.77 -20.12
N ALA A 49 -13.09 -10.67 -20.86
CA ALA A 49 -12.44 -11.89 -21.37
C ALA A 49 -11.36 -11.56 -22.41
N ARG A 50 -11.59 -10.55 -23.26
CA ARG A 50 -10.58 -10.07 -24.22
C ARG A 50 -9.38 -9.46 -23.49
N ASP A 51 -9.61 -8.60 -22.51
CA ASP A 51 -8.52 -8.00 -21.72
C ASP A 51 -7.70 -9.05 -20.96
N ALA A 52 -8.36 -10.04 -20.36
CA ALA A 52 -7.70 -11.15 -19.68
C ALA A 52 -6.75 -11.92 -20.63
N SER A 53 -7.17 -12.17 -21.87
CA SER A 53 -6.34 -12.87 -22.86
C SER A 53 -5.06 -12.11 -23.23
N VAL A 54 -5.13 -10.77 -23.26
CA VAL A 54 -3.97 -9.90 -23.52
C VAL A 54 -3.03 -9.92 -22.31
N ILE A 55 -3.58 -9.85 -21.10
CA ILE A 55 -2.81 -9.92 -19.85
C ILE A 55 -2.05 -11.25 -19.78
N ASP A 56 -2.71 -12.38 -20.04
CA ASP A 56 -2.08 -13.71 -20.00
C ASP A 56 -0.94 -13.85 -21.03
N ALA A 57 -1.13 -13.35 -22.25
CA ALA A 57 -0.07 -13.34 -23.26
C ALA A 57 1.14 -12.51 -22.80
N SER A 58 0.89 -11.36 -22.16
CA SER A 58 1.95 -10.51 -21.61
C SER A 58 2.62 -11.12 -20.37
N ALA A 59 1.90 -11.94 -19.60
CA ALA A 59 2.37 -12.55 -18.36
C ALA A 59 3.46 -13.58 -18.64
N ALA A 60 3.36 -14.36 -19.71
CA ALA A 60 4.42 -15.30 -20.11
C ALA A 60 5.75 -14.58 -20.44
N ALA A 61 5.69 -13.49 -21.20
CA ALA A 61 6.86 -12.68 -21.51
C ALA A 61 7.41 -11.95 -20.27
N ALA A 62 6.55 -11.51 -19.36
CA ALA A 62 6.97 -10.94 -18.07
C ALA A 62 7.67 -11.98 -17.19
N LYS A 63 7.12 -13.20 -17.10
CA LYS A 63 7.71 -14.31 -16.35
C LYS A 63 9.10 -14.66 -16.86
N ALA A 64 9.27 -14.80 -18.18
CA ALA A 64 10.57 -15.08 -18.80
C ALA A 64 11.62 -14.01 -18.44
N ARG A 65 11.26 -12.72 -18.49
CA ARG A 65 12.15 -11.60 -18.10
C ARG A 65 12.54 -11.64 -16.62
N VAL A 66 11.63 -12.04 -15.74
CA VAL A 66 11.92 -12.17 -14.30
C VAL A 66 12.86 -13.34 -14.05
N GLU A 67 12.61 -14.49 -14.67
CA GLU A 67 13.47 -15.68 -14.57
C GLU A 67 14.89 -15.40 -15.05
N GLU A 68 15.05 -14.68 -16.17
CA GLU A 68 16.37 -14.26 -16.68
C GLU A 68 17.13 -13.37 -15.67
N ARG A 69 16.45 -12.37 -15.08
CA ARG A 69 17.05 -11.49 -14.07
C ARG A 69 17.46 -12.24 -12.81
N LEU A 70 16.63 -13.18 -12.36
CA LEU A 70 16.92 -14.02 -11.20
C LEU A 70 18.07 -15.00 -11.49
N GLY A 71 18.09 -15.61 -12.68
CA GLY A 71 19.17 -16.50 -13.10
C GLY A 71 20.53 -15.79 -13.13
N PHE A 72 20.59 -14.57 -13.64
CA PHE A 72 21.80 -13.76 -13.62
C PHE A 72 22.22 -13.34 -12.21
N ALA A 73 21.26 -13.00 -11.34
CA ALA A 73 21.53 -12.68 -9.94
C ALA A 73 22.11 -13.88 -9.17
N LEU A 74 21.54 -15.08 -9.38
CA LEU A 74 22.03 -16.32 -8.78
C LEU A 74 23.41 -16.72 -9.33
N ALA A 75 23.65 -16.56 -10.64
CA ALA A 75 24.97 -16.81 -11.24
C ALA A 75 26.04 -15.88 -10.67
N ARG A 76 25.72 -14.61 -10.41
CA ARG A 76 26.62 -13.63 -9.80
C ARG A 76 26.84 -13.89 -8.30
N ALA A 77 25.86 -14.44 -7.60
CA ALA A 77 25.99 -14.90 -6.22
C ALA A 77 26.78 -16.22 -6.10
N SER A 78 26.82 -17.03 -7.17
CA SER A 78 27.50 -18.33 -7.24
C SER A 78 29.00 -18.25 -7.51
N THR A 79 29.62 -17.06 -7.46
CA THR A 79 31.08 -16.98 -7.32
C THR A 79 31.46 -17.55 -5.97
N ARG A 80 31.64 -18.87 -5.95
CA ARG A 80 31.98 -19.69 -4.79
C ARG A 80 33.17 -19.03 -4.10
N PRO A 81 33.06 -18.59 -2.83
CA PRO A 81 34.23 -18.14 -2.11
C PRO A 81 35.22 -19.31 -2.07
N ARG A 82 36.41 -19.10 -2.65
CA ARG A 82 37.49 -20.08 -2.60
C ARG A 82 37.70 -20.47 -1.12
N PRO A 83 37.87 -21.76 -0.78
CA PRO A 83 37.99 -22.17 0.60
C PRO A 83 39.31 -21.66 1.18
N PHE A 84 39.29 -20.48 1.80
CA PHE A 84 40.40 -19.94 2.59
C PHE A 84 40.68 -20.79 3.85
N LEU A 85 39.75 -21.69 4.22
CA LEU A 85 39.85 -22.55 5.41
C LEU A 85 40.83 -23.73 5.30
N SER A 86 41.30 -24.09 4.10
CA SER A 86 42.29 -25.18 3.96
C SER A 86 43.74 -24.71 4.06
N ARG A 87 43.97 -23.40 4.19
CA ARG A 87 45.31 -22.81 4.25
C ARG A 87 45.77 -22.76 5.71
N ARG A 88 46.60 -23.73 6.11
CA ARG A 88 47.23 -23.75 7.43
C ARG A 88 48.27 -22.62 7.49
N PHE A 89 47.95 -21.54 8.19
CA PHE A 89 48.91 -20.49 8.51
C PHE A 89 49.51 -20.75 9.89
N ALA A 90 50.82 -20.98 9.94
CA ALA A 90 51.56 -21.00 11.19
C ALA A 90 51.76 -19.54 11.64
N VAL A 91 50.89 -19.08 12.55
CA VAL A 91 50.97 -17.74 13.12
C VAL A 91 51.80 -17.82 14.41
N PRO A 92 52.82 -16.96 14.59
CA PRO A 92 53.57 -16.93 15.84
C PRO A 92 52.62 -16.60 17.00
N LEU A 93 52.71 -17.38 18.09
CA LEU A 93 51.91 -17.27 19.31
C LEU A 93 51.63 -15.83 19.81
N PRO A 94 52.61 -14.89 19.84
CA PRO A 94 52.32 -13.51 20.28
C PRO A 94 51.35 -12.76 19.36
N ALA A 95 51.37 -13.00 18.05
CA ALA A 95 50.46 -12.38 17.10
C ALA A 95 49.03 -12.94 17.23
N ALA A 96 48.90 -14.24 17.52
CA ALA A 96 47.60 -14.86 17.77
C ALA A 96 46.96 -14.32 19.06
N ALA A 97 47.74 -14.11 20.12
CA ALA A 97 47.26 -13.52 21.37
C ALA A 97 46.79 -12.07 21.19
N ALA A 98 47.55 -11.26 20.46
CA ALA A 98 47.15 -9.87 20.16
C ALA A 98 45.86 -9.80 19.33
N ALA A 99 45.72 -10.66 18.32
CA ALA A 99 44.50 -10.73 17.51
C ALA A 99 43.29 -11.16 18.34
N ALA A 100 43.45 -12.14 19.24
CA ALA A 100 42.39 -12.59 20.13
C ALA A 100 41.91 -11.46 21.07
N LEU A 101 42.84 -10.68 21.63
CA LEU A 101 42.51 -9.52 22.46
C LEU A 101 41.80 -8.42 21.65
N ALA A 102 42.24 -8.15 20.42
CA ALA A 102 41.58 -7.19 19.55
C ALA A 102 40.15 -7.61 19.19
N ILE A 103 39.93 -8.90 18.89
CA ILE A 103 38.59 -9.45 18.61
C ILE A 103 37.72 -9.38 19.87
N ALA A 104 38.25 -9.69 21.05
CA ALA A 104 37.52 -9.59 22.31
C ALA A 104 37.12 -8.13 22.61
N ALA A 105 38.04 -7.18 22.44
CA ALA A 105 37.77 -5.75 22.62
C ALA A 105 36.71 -5.25 21.63
N LEU A 106 36.78 -5.67 20.35
CA LEU A 106 35.78 -5.34 19.34
C LEU A 106 34.41 -5.95 19.67
N GLY A 107 34.38 -7.20 20.14
CA GLY A 107 33.15 -7.86 20.59
C GLY A 107 32.50 -7.13 21.76
N LEU A 108 33.29 -6.69 22.74
CA LEU A 108 32.83 -5.87 23.86
C LEU A 108 32.31 -4.50 23.39
N ALA A 109 33.01 -3.84 22.47
CA ALA A 109 32.56 -2.56 21.91
C ALA A 109 31.25 -2.69 21.14
N LEU A 110 31.11 -3.75 20.34
CA LEU A 110 29.87 -4.05 19.62
C LEU A 110 28.72 -4.38 20.58
N ALA A 111 28.98 -5.14 21.65
CA ALA A 111 27.99 -5.43 22.67
C ALA A 111 27.53 -4.19 23.44
N ASP A 112 28.45 -3.28 23.82
CA ASP A 112 28.10 -2.00 24.44
C ASP A 112 27.28 -1.13 23.50
N SER A 113 27.70 -1.03 22.23
CA SER A 113 26.95 -0.29 21.21
C SER A 113 25.55 -0.87 21.00
N GLY A 114 25.42 -2.21 20.99
CA GLY A 114 24.16 -2.91 20.84
C GLY A 114 23.21 -2.66 22.00
N ARG A 115 23.72 -2.65 23.24
CA ARG A 115 22.95 -2.31 24.45
C ARG A 115 22.40 -0.89 24.39
N ARG A 116 23.24 0.10 24.07
CA ARG A 116 22.80 1.51 23.92
C ARG A 116 21.72 1.66 22.85
N ASN A 117 21.89 0.96 21.73
CA ASN A 117 20.94 1.00 20.62
C ASN A 117 19.61 0.29 20.96
N ALA A 118 19.64 -0.74 21.81
CA ALA A 118 18.44 -1.39 22.33
C ALA A 118 17.70 -0.47 23.32
N GLU A 119 18.41 0.22 24.20
CA GLU A 119 17.83 1.21 25.13
C GLU A 119 17.15 2.35 24.38
N LEU A 120 17.78 2.90 23.34
CA LEU A 120 17.18 3.92 22.46
C LEU A 120 15.89 3.42 21.79
N ARG A 121 15.88 2.18 21.29
CA ARG A 121 14.67 1.58 20.70
C ARG A 121 13.55 1.39 21.71
N MET A 122 13.88 1.00 22.94
CA MET A 122 12.91 0.86 24.02
C MET A 122 12.39 2.23 24.48
N ALA A 123 13.24 3.25 24.54
CA ALA A 123 12.84 4.63 24.83
C ALA A 123 11.92 5.20 23.73
N MET A 124 12.23 4.94 22.46
CA MET A 124 11.39 5.35 21.32
C MET A 124 10.03 4.64 21.33
N ARG A 125 9.98 3.34 21.64
CA ARG A 125 8.72 2.61 21.81
C ARG A 125 7.89 3.18 22.97
N ARG A 126 8.52 3.45 24.12
CA ARG A 126 7.82 4.10 25.25
C ARG A 126 7.34 5.51 24.91
N ALA A 127 8.07 6.27 24.11
CA ALA A 127 7.60 7.57 23.64
C ALA A 127 6.36 7.43 22.74
N TYR A 128 6.34 6.43 21.85
CA TYR A 128 5.18 6.12 21.00
C TYR A 128 3.98 5.61 21.81
N GLU A 129 4.23 4.76 22.81
CA GLU A 129 3.23 4.24 23.75
C GLU A 129 2.82 5.24 24.84
N ALA A 130 3.54 6.36 25.02
CA ALA A 130 3.13 7.49 25.86
C ALA A 130 2.26 8.51 25.09
N THR A 131 2.09 8.32 23.78
CA THR A 131 1.11 9.04 22.94
C THR A 131 -0.30 8.41 22.79
N PRO A 132 -0.91 7.70 23.76
CA PRO A 132 -2.32 7.33 23.71
C PRO A 132 -3.12 8.10 24.77
N VAL A 133 -3.38 9.40 24.54
CA VAL A 133 -4.50 10.10 25.21
C VAL A 133 -5.40 10.87 24.24
N ALA A 134 -5.07 10.95 22.95
CA ALA A 134 -5.89 11.72 21.99
C ALA A 134 -6.67 10.89 20.95
N ALA A 135 -6.47 9.57 20.86
CA ALA A 135 -7.02 8.78 19.74
C ALA A 135 -7.92 7.59 20.13
N SER A 136 -8.23 7.40 21.42
CA SER A 136 -9.06 6.27 21.86
C SER A 136 -10.27 6.76 22.66
N GLY A 137 -11.36 7.08 21.95
CA GLY A 137 -12.71 6.92 22.51
C GLY A 137 -13.41 8.13 23.12
N MET A 138 -12.85 9.34 23.07
CA MET A 138 -13.61 10.55 23.39
C MET A 138 -13.95 11.26 22.08
N GLY A 139 -15.23 11.11 21.68
CA GLY A 139 -15.77 11.72 20.47
C GLY A 139 -15.52 13.22 20.41
N ILE A 140 -15.47 13.73 19.19
CA ILE A 140 -15.32 15.16 18.85
C ILE A 140 -16.23 16.07 19.70
N GLU A 141 -17.33 15.53 20.19
CA GLU A 141 -18.32 16.13 21.08
C GLU A 141 -17.72 16.55 22.44
N SER A 142 -16.81 15.77 23.04
CA SER A 142 -16.18 16.16 24.31
C SER A 142 -15.12 17.24 24.12
N VAL A 143 -14.48 17.28 22.94
CA VAL A 143 -13.55 18.33 22.54
C VAL A 143 -14.31 19.64 22.31
N ILE A 144 -15.48 19.58 21.65
CA ILE A 144 -16.36 20.73 21.43
C ILE A 144 -16.90 21.26 22.77
N ASP A 145 -17.35 20.38 23.69
CA ASP A 145 -17.85 20.78 25.00
C ASP A 145 -16.74 21.40 25.89
N TYR A 146 -15.51 20.91 25.78
CA TYR A 146 -14.36 21.48 26.48
C TYR A 146 -13.95 22.86 25.92
N ILE A 147 -13.90 23.03 24.60
CA ILE A 147 -13.60 24.32 23.95
C ILE A 147 -14.70 25.36 24.25
N SER A 148 -15.96 24.94 24.24
CA SER A 148 -17.12 25.77 24.61
C SER A 148 -17.05 26.23 26.07
N LYS A 149 -16.73 25.33 27.00
CA LYS A 149 -16.57 25.66 28.43
C LYS A 149 -15.38 26.55 28.71
N GLN A 150 -14.32 26.50 27.91
CA GLN A 150 -13.12 27.26 28.18
C GLN A 150 -13.18 28.73 27.77
N ASN A 151 -14.14 29.17 26.93
CA ASN A 151 -14.43 30.56 26.56
C ASN A 151 -13.22 31.52 26.65
N ALA A 152 -12.09 31.08 26.12
CA ALA A 152 -10.84 31.81 26.10
C ALA A 152 -10.64 32.16 24.64
N ALA A 153 -10.63 33.45 24.34
CA ALA A 153 -10.23 33.95 23.03
C ALA A 153 -8.80 33.48 22.75
N ILE A 154 -8.65 32.32 22.10
CA ILE A 154 -7.35 31.80 21.70
C ILE A 154 -6.91 32.66 20.51
N ASN A 155 -6.14 33.71 20.80
CA ASN A 155 -5.44 34.47 19.78
C ASN A 155 -4.25 33.63 19.31
N ILE A 156 -4.48 32.81 18.27
CA ILE A 156 -3.43 31.98 17.68
C ILE A 156 -2.55 32.87 16.81
N ASN A 157 -1.45 33.38 17.38
CA ASN A 157 -0.43 34.06 16.60
C ASN A 157 0.44 33.01 15.88
N ILE A 158 0.11 32.71 14.62
CA ILE A 158 0.88 31.80 13.78
C ILE A 158 2.04 32.60 13.16
N THR A 159 3.22 32.54 13.76
CA THR A 159 4.45 33.01 13.11
C THR A 159 4.93 31.97 12.11
N LEU A 160 4.72 32.23 10.82
CA LEU A 160 5.25 31.39 9.75
C LEU A 160 6.77 31.62 9.56
N PRO A 161 7.57 30.56 9.37
CA PRO A 161 8.98 30.69 9.03
C PRO A 161 9.15 31.24 7.61
N ALA A 162 10.09 32.17 7.44
CA ALA A 162 10.30 32.93 6.19
C ALA A 162 10.65 32.09 4.95
N GLU A 163 10.98 30.81 5.14
CA GLU A 163 11.51 29.91 4.11
C GLU A 163 10.43 29.07 3.41
N ALA A 164 9.16 29.13 3.87
CA ALA A 164 8.08 28.27 3.36
C ALA A 164 7.50 28.70 2.00
N PHE A 165 7.82 29.90 1.50
CA PHE A 165 7.29 30.42 0.23
C PHE A 165 8.41 30.84 -0.73
N GLY A 166 9.29 29.90 -1.08
CA GLY A 166 10.23 30.07 -2.19
C GLY A 166 9.62 29.87 -3.60
N GLY A 167 8.30 29.72 -3.71
CA GLY A 167 7.62 29.58 -5.00
C GLY A 167 6.41 30.50 -5.08
N GLN A 168 6.33 31.30 -6.15
CA GLN A 168 5.14 32.09 -6.50
C GLN A 168 3.94 31.15 -6.62
N ALA A 169 3.13 31.06 -5.58
CA ALA A 169 1.76 30.56 -5.70
C ALA A 169 0.99 31.63 -6.47
N GLY A 170 0.49 31.27 -7.66
CA GLY A 170 -0.31 32.16 -8.50
C GLY A 170 -1.50 32.73 -7.73
N GLU A 171 -1.92 33.93 -8.11
CA GLU A 171 -3.01 34.66 -7.45
C GLU A 171 -4.29 33.81 -7.45
N PRO A 172 -4.83 33.45 -6.27
CA PRO A 172 -6.03 32.63 -6.19
C PRO A 172 -7.25 33.46 -6.63
N LEU A 173 -7.74 33.20 -7.85
CA LEU A 173 -8.97 33.76 -8.37
C LEU A 173 -10.18 32.97 -7.83
N ILE A 174 -10.89 33.55 -6.87
CA ILE A 174 -12.16 32.99 -6.36
C ILE A 174 -13.27 33.38 -7.34
N VAL A 175 -13.70 32.43 -8.18
CA VAL A 175 -14.83 32.63 -9.10
C VAL A 175 -16.13 32.28 -8.38
N ARG A 176 -17.12 33.18 -8.43
CA ARG A 176 -18.47 32.91 -7.93
C ARG A 176 -19.22 32.04 -8.94
N GLU A 177 -20.10 31.17 -8.45
CA GLU A 177 -20.82 30.21 -9.29
C GLU A 177 -21.63 30.86 -10.44
N ALA A 178 -22.09 32.11 -10.24
CA ALA A 178 -22.78 32.89 -11.27
C ALA A 178 -21.90 33.27 -12.47
N ASP A 179 -20.58 33.31 -12.29
CA ASP A 179 -19.60 33.75 -13.29
C ASP A 179 -18.91 32.57 -14.00
N TYR A 180 -19.29 31.32 -13.68
CA TYR A 180 -18.73 30.13 -14.30
C TYR A 180 -19.44 29.80 -15.63
N VAL A 181 -18.73 29.97 -16.75
CA VAL A 181 -19.21 29.54 -18.07
C VAL A 181 -18.58 28.19 -18.42
N PRO A 182 -19.36 27.08 -18.47
CA PRO A 182 -18.83 25.79 -18.89
C PRO A 182 -18.47 25.83 -20.38
N GLY A 183 -17.24 25.45 -20.70
CA GLY A 183 -16.74 25.44 -22.08
C GLY A 183 -17.58 24.55 -23.00
N SER A 184 -18.22 25.15 -24.01
CA SER A 184 -18.91 24.44 -25.07
C SER A 184 -17.89 23.72 -25.96
N ARG A 185 -17.90 22.39 -25.96
CA ARG A 185 -17.14 21.59 -26.92
C ARG A 185 -17.69 21.82 -28.33
N ARG A 186 -16.86 22.35 -29.22
CA ARG A 186 -16.96 22.13 -30.67
C ARG A 186 -15.89 21.13 -31.07
#